data_AF-A0A3A5HHQ1-F1
#
_entry.id   AF-A0A3A5HHQ1-F1
#
_cell.length_a   1.000
_cell.length_b   1.000
_cell.length_c   1.000
_cell.angle_alpha   90.00
_cell.angle_beta   90.00
_cell.angle_gamma   90.00
#
_symmetry.space_group_name_H-M   'P 1'
#
loop_
_entity.id
_entity.type
_entity.pdbx_description
1 polymer ?
#
loop_
_entity_poly.entity_id
_entity_poly.type
_entity_poly.pdbx_seq_one_letter_code
_entity_poly.pdbx_strand_id
1 'polypeptide(L)'
;MEKQKKIMVIIILFSIFLITTVTSTFLLSPSPELNPFNGEENIFQPESTENQDIIESKAVLLGKRDYGNVKREGPFGNSSSPTKIAYIIGVHPNEHNSHQAILEAIKSNQNNLKHCYYVYQVQVTKDAADYSKGRMNGQLLAQEFVVTDIKKTDFKLAIDIHSHQGAYEEERFIFAPVEGGAAEKIARDIKNKIPWMVYYFPFSQTSPEYVTIPLDNAGIPAVIYETYLYEPYSLTRSHADDFVNQIDNLIF
;
A
#
# COMPACT_ATOMS: atom_id res chain seq x y z
N MET A 1 10.57 -51.19 -2.15
CA MET A 1 9.71 -49.98 -2.19
C MET A 1 8.80 -49.90 -0.95
N GLU A 2 9.34 -50.10 0.25
CA GLU A 2 8.52 -50.20 1.48
C GLU A 2 9.24 -49.72 2.75
N LYS A 3 10.35 -48.96 2.61
CA LYS A 3 11.16 -48.48 3.75
C LYS A 3 11.24 -46.94 3.87
N GLN A 4 10.70 -46.19 2.90
CA GLN A 4 10.66 -44.71 2.94
C GLN A 4 9.31 -44.12 3.40
N LYS A 5 8.28 -44.94 3.65
CA LYS A 5 6.98 -44.47 4.16
C LYS A 5 6.85 -44.41 5.69
N LYS A 6 7.91 -44.74 6.45
CA LYS A 6 7.88 -44.77 7.94
C LYS A 6 8.56 -43.59 8.64
N ILE A 7 9.15 -42.65 7.89
CA ILE A 7 9.82 -41.47 8.47
C ILE A 7 8.92 -40.21 8.41
N MET A 8 7.83 -40.25 7.64
CA MET A 8 6.90 -39.13 7.48
C MET A 8 5.64 -39.26 8.36
N VAL A 9 5.78 -39.80 9.58
CA VAL A 9 4.70 -39.86 10.59
C VAL A 9 5.21 -39.44 11.99
N ILE A 10 6.47 -39.03 12.14
CA ILE A 10 7.10 -38.68 13.44
C ILE A 10 7.46 -37.18 13.54
N ILE A 11 6.82 -36.30 12.76
CA ILE A 11 6.91 -34.83 12.96
C ILE A 11 5.51 -34.19 12.94
N ILE A 12 4.49 -34.94 13.34
CA ILE A 12 3.16 -34.41 13.63
C ILE A 12 2.73 -35.02 14.95
N LEU A 13 3.29 -34.52 16.07
CA LEU A 13 2.79 -34.72 17.45
C LEU A 13 3.62 -33.98 18.51
N PHE A 14 4.17 -32.80 18.20
CA PHE A 14 4.76 -31.92 19.21
C PHE A 14 4.48 -30.44 18.89
N SER A 15 3.21 -30.07 19.00
CA SER A 15 2.79 -28.69 19.21
C SER A 15 1.95 -28.68 20.48
N ILE A 16 2.64 -28.88 21.61
CA ILE A 16 2.08 -28.70 22.94
C ILE A 16 1.89 -27.20 23.14
N PHE A 17 0.64 -26.87 23.41
CA PHE A 17 0.11 -25.63 23.93
C PHE A 17 1.01 -25.07 25.06
N LEU A 18 1.63 -23.92 24.85
CA LEU A 18 2.17 -23.11 25.95
C LEU A 18 1.38 -21.79 26.00
N ILE A 19 0.24 -21.83 26.69
CA ILE A 19 -0.40 -20.62 27.18
C ILE A 19 0.40 -20.19 28.41
N THR A 20 1.21 -19.15 28.28
CA THR A 20 1.70 -18.39 29.42
C THR A 20 0.74 -17.26 29.70
N THR A 21 -0.02 -17.37 30.80
CA THR A 21 -0.79 -16.27 31.36
C THR A 21 0.16 -15.24 31.93
N VAL A 22 0.24 -14.06 31.32
CA VAL A 22 0.87 -12.90 31.94
C VAL A 22 -0.14 -12.28 32.89
N THR A 23 0.03 -12.51 34.19
CA THR A 23 -0.69 -11.77 35.23
C THR A 23 -0.06 -10.39 35.37
N SER A 24 -0.68 -9.38 34.78
CA SER A 24 -0.31 -7.97 35.01
C SER A 24 -0.78 -7.55 36.41
N THR A 25 0.16 -7.46 37.34
CA THR A 25 -0.07 -6.75 38.61
C THR A 25 -0.13 -5.25 38.34
N PHE A 26 -1.33 -4.68 38.45
CA PHE A 26 -1.52 -3.23 38.57
C PHE A 26 -0.85 -2.74 39.85
N LEU A 27 0.28 -2.07 39.73
CA LEU A 27 0.81 -1.22 40.79
C LEU A 27 0.19 0.16 40.63
N LEU A 28 -0.66 0.53 41.60
CA LEU A 28 -1.15 1.88 41.81
C LEU A 28 0.04 2.79 42.12
N SER A 29 0.39 3.67 41.18
CA SER A 29 1.26 4.80 41.48
C SER A 29 0.44 5.89 42.20
N PRO A 30 0.95 6.45 43.31
CA PRO A 30 0.29 7.54 44.00
C PRO A 30 0.36 8.82 43.15
N SER A 31 -0.77 9.52 43.08
CA SER A 31 -0.90 10.88 42.54
C SER A 31 -0.01 11.86 43.29
N PRO A 32 0.81 12.68 42.61
CA PRO A 32 1.47 13.79 43.26
C PRO A 32 0.47 14.95 43.44
N GLU A 33 0.47 15.45 44.68
CA GLU A 33 -0.32 16.58 45.18
C GLU A 33 -0.08 17.87 44.38
N LEU A 34 -1.14 18.67 44.29
CA LEU A 34 -1.12 20.05 43.80
C LEU A 34 -0.37 20.94 44.81
N ASN A 35 0.69 21.60 44.36
CA ASN A 35 1.26 22.76 45.06
C ASN A 35 0.80 24.05 44.36
N PRO A 36 0.32 25.07 45.10
CA PRO A 36 -0.09 26.35 44.53
C PRO A 36 1.14 27.23 44.31
N PHE A 37 1.43 27.60 43.06
CA PHE A 37 2.46 28.58 42.76
C PHE A 37 1.81 29.93 42.42
N ASN A 38 2.12 30.92 43.24
CA ASN A 38 1.81 32.34 43.02
C ASN A 38 2.85 32.95 42.07
N GLY A 39 2.38 33.83 41.19
CA GLY A 39 3.14 35.02 40.78
C GLY A 39 3.80 35.02 39.40
N GLU A 40 3.33 35.98 38.62
CA GLU A 40 4.03 36.80 37.60
C GLU A 40 3.76 36.53 36.12
N GLU A 41 3.12 37.53 35.53
CA GLU A 41 2.83 37.70 34.11
C GLU A 41 4.12 37.84 33.30
N ASN A 42 4.22 37.06 32.22
CA ASN A 42 5.09 37.40 31.10
C ASN A 42 4.30 37.21 29.81
N ILE A 43 3.91 38.33 29.20
CA ILE A 43 3.26 38.40 27.90
C ILE A 43 4.32 38.12 26.84
N PHE A 44 4.40 36.86 26.40
CA PHE A 44 5.10 36.49 25.18
C PHE A 44 4.07 36.30 24.07
N GLN A 45 4.07 37.18 23.08
CA GLN A 45 3.33 36.98 21.83
C GLN A 45 4.05 35.91 21.00
N PRO A 46 3.43 34.76 20.66
CA PRO A 46 3.96 33.93 19.61
C PRO A 46 3.51 34.48 18.26
N GLU A 47 4.52 34.74 17.43
CA GLU A 47 4.44 34.87 15.97
C GLU A 47 3.49 33.82 15.39
N SER A 48 2.65 34.25 14.45
CA SER A 48 1.68 33.41 13.75
C SER A 48 2.38 32.31 12.95
N THR A 49 2.44 31.10 13.50
CA THR A 49 2.63 29.89 12.72
C THR A 49 1.40 29.71 11.84
N GLU A 50 1.60 29.77 10.52
CA GLU A 50 0.61 29.31 9.54
C GLU A 50 0.18 27.89 9.94
N ASN A 51 -1.08 27.80 10.32
CA ASN A 51 -1.73 26.54 10.65
C ASN A 51 -1.90 25.78 9.34
N GLN A 52 -0.99 24.86 9.04
CA GLN A 52 -1.26 23.86 8.01
C GLN A 52 -2.45 23.05 8.50
N ASP A 53 -3.62 23.28 7.90
CA ASP A 53 -4.82 22.50 8.16
C ASP A 53 -4.48 21.02 7.92
N ILE A 54 -4.35 20.28 9.02
CA ILE A 54 -4.33 18.82 9.00
C ILE A 54 -5.74 18.39 8.61
N ILE A 55 -6.00 18.31 7.31
CA ILE A 55 -7.24 17.73 6.80
C ILE A 55 -7.19 16.24 7.16
N GLU A 56 -8.07 15.83 8.07
CA GLU A 56 -8.25 14.42 8.42
C GLU A 56 -8.55 13.61 7.14
N SER A 57 -7.70 12.62 6.84
CA SER A 57 -7.87 11.77 5.66
C SER A 57 -9.23 11.07 5.72
N LYS A 58 -10.08 11.26 4.71
CA LYS A 58 -11.45 10.72 4.71
C LYS A 58 -11.55 9.50 3.80
N ALA A 59 -12.11 8.41 4.32
CA ALA A 59 -12.49 7.26 3.51
C ALA A 59 -13.83 7.50 2.79
N VAL A 60 -13.86 7.27 1.47
CA VAL A 60 -15.06 7.36 0.63
C VAL A 60 -15.34 5.99 0.03
N LEU A 61 -16.55 5.46 0.22
CA LEU A 61 -17.01 4.25 -0.47
C LEU A 61 -17.35 4.59 -1.93
N LEU A 62 -16.62 4.01 -2.87
CA LEU A 62 -16.86 4.21 -4.31
C LEU A 62 -17.94 3.28 -4.86
N GLY A 63 -18.03 2.07 -4.31
CA GLY A 63 -19.04 1.11 -4.73
C GLY A 63 -18.92 -0.25 -4.06
N LYS A 64 -19.94 -1.08 -4.29
CA LYS A 64 -20.07 -2.43 -3.72
C LYS A 64 -20.73 -3.38 -4.71
N ARG A 65 -20.33 -4.65 -4.62
CA ARG A 65 -20.98 -5.84 -5.20
C ARG A 65 -21.17 -6.88 -4.10
N ASP A 66 -21.83 -8.01 -4.43
CA ASP A 66 -21.96 -9.13 -3.49
C ASP A 66 -20.61 -9.79 -3.18
N TYR A 67 -19.60 -9.64 -4.06
CA TYR A 67 -18.25 -10.16 -3.89
C TYR A 67 -17.22 -9.19 -3.30
N GLY A 68 -17.59 -7.95 -2.99
CA GLY A 68 -16.70 -7.02 -2.31
C GLY A 68 -17.04 -5.55 -2.49
N ASN A 69 -16.15 -4.67 -2.06
CA ASN A 69 -16.32 -3.23 -2.11
C ASN A 69 -15.01 -2.49 -2.40
N VAL A 70 -15.10 -1.24 -2.82
CA VAL A 70 -13.95 -0.37 -3.07
C VAL A 70 -14.09 0.92 -2.30
N LYS A 71 -13.03 1.31 -1.59
CA LYS A 71 -12.92 2.59 -0.90
C LYS A 71 -11.72 3.37 -1.43
N ARG A 72 -11.83 4.70 -1.40
CA ARG A 72 -10.71 5.61 -1.60
C ARG A 72 -10.44 6.34 -0.29
N GLU A 73 -9.21 6.31 0.18
CA GLU A 73 -8.74 7.10 1.32
C GLU A 73 -7.83 8.24 0.84
N GLY A 74 -7.91 9.37 1.53
CA GLY A 74 -7.09 10.56 1.28
C GLY A 74 -7.91 11.86 1.34
N PRO A 75 -7.32 12.99 0.94
CA PRO A 75 -5.93 13.11 0.52
C PRO A 75 -4.97 12.81 1.69
N PHE A 76 -3.82 12.19 1.37
CA PHE A 76 -2.64 12.16 2.23
C PHE A 76 -1.55 13.06 1.62
N GLY A 77 -0.58 13.51 2.41
CA GLY A 77 0.44 14.44 1.92
C GLY A 77 -0.09 15.87 1.79
N ASN A 78 0.52 16.61 0.89
CA ASN A 78 0.11 17.98 0.57
C ASN A 78 -1.16 17.97 -0.29
N SER A 79 -2.32 18.13 0.35
CA SER A 79 -3.64 18.18 -0.30
C SER A 79 -3.81 19.32 -1.30
N SER A 80 -2.97 20.35 -1.23
CA SER A 80 -2.97 21.50 -2.15
C SER A 80 -2.04 21.30 -3.36
N SER A 81 -1.27 20.21 -3.40
CA SER A 81 -0.38 19.93 -4.53
C SER A 81 -1.19 19.67 -5.81
N PRO A 82 -0.82 20.28 -6.95
CA PRO A 82 -1.43 19.97 -8.25
C PRO A 82 -1.03 18.57 -8.75
N THR A 83 -0.01 17.95 -8.16
CA THR A 83 0.42 16.60 -8.48
C THR A 83 -0.35 15.62 -7.61
N LYS A 84 -1.28 14.88 -8.24
CA LYS A 84 -2.05 13.83 -7.58
C LYS A 84 -1.54 12.45 -8.00
N ILE A 85 -1.31 11.57 -7.03
CA ILE A 85 -0.82 10.21 -7.24
C ILE A 85 -1.79 9.22 -6.62
N ALA A 86 -2.19 8.21 -7.39
CA ALA A 86 -3.07 7.13 -6.95
C ALA A 86 -2.27 5.86 -6.68
N TYR A 87 -2.43 5.30 -5.49
CA TYR A 87 -2.01 3.93 -5.17
C TYR A 87 -3.23 3.02 -5.17
N ILE A 88 -3.13 1.88 -5.84
CA ILE A 88 -4.19 0.88 -5.92
C ILE A 88 -3.68 -0.37 -5.22
N ILE A 89 -4.41 -0.81 -4.20
CA ILE A 89 -4.07 -1.98 -3.38
C ILE A 89 -5.26 -2.92 -3.23
N GLY A 90 -4.99 -4.21 -3.01
CA GLY A 90 -6.02 -5.19 -2.73
C GLY A 90 -6.68 -5.79 -3.97
N VAL A 91 -6.16 -5.52 -5.18
CA VAL A 91 -6.66 -6.14 -6.42
C VAL A 91 -6.58 -7.66 -6.32
N HIS A 92 -5.52 -8.20 -5.69
CA HIS A 92 -5.41 -9.62 -5.38
C HIS A 92 -5.34 -9.86 -3.87
N PRO A 93 -6.35 -10.44 -3.23
CA PRO A 93 -6.45 -10.48 -1.77
C PRO A 93 -5.25 -11.12 -1.04
N ASN A 94 -4.61 -12.09 -1.68
CA ASN A 94 -3.50 -12.85 -1.08
C ASN A 94 -2.20 -12.03 -0.98
N GLU A 95 -2.08 -10.91 -1.67
CA GLU A 95 -0.88 -10.06 -1.76
C GLU A 95 -0.83 -9.00 -0.64
N HIS A 96 -1.46 -9.30 0.49
CA HIS A 96 -1.72 -8.38 1.60
C HIS A 96 -0.50 -7.67 2.20
N ASN A 97 0.69 -8.29 2.20
CA ASN A 97 1.88 -7.67 2.79
C ASN A 97 2.32 -6.39 2.06
N SER A 98 2.38 -6.42 0.72
CA SER A 98 2.74 -5.23 -0.07
C SER A 98 1.68 -4.13 0.05
N HIS A 99 0.41 -4.52 0.04
CA HIS A 99 -0.71 -3.61 0.25
C HIS A 99 -0.62 -2.86 1.59
N GLN A 100 -0.42 -3.61 2.67
CA GLN A 100 -0.31 -3.05 4.01
C GLN A 100 0.93 -2.16 4.12
N ALA A 101 2.08 -2.62 3.62
CA ALA A 101 3.33 -1.88 3.67
C ALA A 101 3.24 -0.52 2.95
N ILE A 102 2.61 -0.46 1.78
CA ILE A 102 2.41 0.80 1.04
C ILE A 102 1.45 1.75 1.77
N LEU A 103 0.34 1.22 2.29
CA LEU A 103 -0.61 2.04 3.06
C LEU A 103 0.04 2.62 4.31
N GLU A 104 0.82 1.81 5.03
CA GLU A 104 1.60 2.26 6.18
C GLU A 104 2.65 3.29 5.78
N ALA A 105 3.37 3.11 4.67
CA ALA A 105 4.37 4.07 4.16
C ALA A 105 3.78 5.45 3.93
N ILE A 106 2.61 5.51 3.29
CA ILE A 106 1.92 6.75 3.00
C ILE A 106 1.43 7.40 4.30
N LYS A 107 0.78 6.62 5.18
CA LYS A 107 0.23 7.14 6.44
C LYS A 107 1.31 7.61 7.41
N SER A 108 2.44 6.90 7.53
CA SER A 108 3.53 7.29 8.42
C SER A 108 4.26 8.54 7.94
N ASN A 109 4.30 8.78 6.63
CA ASN A 109 4.99 9.91 6.03
C ASN A 109 4.06 11.07 5.64
N GLN A 110 2.75 10.98 5.90
CA GLN A 110 1.75 11.90 5.36
C GLN A 110 2.02 13.40 5.63
N ASN A 111 2.70 13.74 6.72
CA ASN A 111 3.00 15.14 7.05
C ASN A 111 4.23 15.70 6.30
N ASN A 112 4.99 14.85 5.60
CA ASN A 112 6.25 15.21 4.92
C ASN A 112 6.19 15.05 3.40
N LEU A 113 5.11 14.46 2.88
CA LEU A 113 4.93 14.19 1.46
C LEU A 113 4.57 15.47 0.68
N LYS A 114 5.31 15.75 -0.40
CA LYS A 114 5.19 16.96 -1.24
C LYS A 114 3.99 16.93 -2.18
N HIS A 115 3.58 15.74 -2.61
CA HIS A 115 2.45 15.55 -3.53
C HIS A 115 1.15 15.21 -2.78
N CYS A 116 0.03 15.18 -3.51
CA CYS A 116 -1.27 14.77 -3.01
C CYS A 116 -1.51 13.29 -3.33
N TYR A 117 -1.78 12.47 -2.31
CA TYR A 117 -1.88 11.02 -2.45
C TYR A 117 -3.27 10.51 -2.14
N TYR A 118 -3.72 9.52 -2.91
CA TYR A 118 -4.94 8.78 -2.64
C TYR A 118 -4.65 7.28 -2.70
N VAL A 119 -5.23 6.52 -1.77
CA VAL A 119 -5.11 5.06 -1.74
C VAL A 119 -6.48 4.44 -2.00
N TYR A 120 -6.58 3.70 -3.11
CA TYR A 120 -7.73 2.92 -3.49
C TYR A 120 -7.58 1.51 -2.94
N GLN A 121 -8.50 1.13 -2.04
CA GLN A 121 -8.53 -0.16 -1.38
C GLN A 121 -9.65 -1.00 -1.97
N VAL A 122 -9.26 -2.06 -2.68
CA VAL A 122 -10.17 -3.10 -3.15
C VAL A 122 -10.28 -4.17 -2.07
N GLN A 123 -11.49 -4.39 -1.58
CA GLN A 123 -11.77 -5.39 -0.56
C GLN A 123 -12.69 -6.47 -1.14
N VAL A 124 -12.11 -7.62 -1.49
CA VAL A 124 -12.84 -8.82 -1.88
C VAL A 124 -13.37 -9.53 -0.64
N THR A 125 -14.67 -9.80 -0.60
CA THR A 125 -15.33 -10.48 0.53
C THR A 125 -15.80 -11.88 0.21
N LYS A 126 -15.94 -12.22 -1.07
CA LYS A 126 -16.35 -13.56 -1.54
C LYS A 126 -15.19 -14.25 -2.22
N ASP A 127 -14.94 -15.50 -1.85
CA ASP A 127 -13.85 -16.33 -2.38
C ASP A 127 -12.47 -15.68 -2.27
N ALA A 128 -12.25 -14.79 -1.30
CA ALA A 128 -11.02 -14.00 -1.19
C ALA A 128 -9.75 -14.87 -1.08
N ALA A 129 -9.83 -16.01 -0.41
CA ALA A 129 -8.72 -16.96 -0.26
C ALA A 129 -8.53 -17.88 -1.48
N ASP A 130 -9.52 -17.99 -2.37
CA ASP A 130 -9.39 -18.75 -3.62
C ASP A 130 -8.52 -17.95 -4.58
N TYR A 131 -7.37 -18.52 -4.97
CA TYR A 131 -6.39 -17.81 -5.79
C TYR A 131 -6.98 -17.27 -7.09
N SER A 132 -7.82 -18.03 -7.79
CA SER A 132 -8.34 -17.60 -9.10
C SER A 132 -9.58 -16.73 -8.96
N LYS A 133 -10.52 -17.12 -8.11
CA LYS A 133 -11.78 -16.40 -7.94
C LYS A 133 -11.59 -15.09 -7.18
N GLY A 134 -10.81 -15.09 -6.10
CA GLY A 134 -10.50 -13.89 -5.33
C GLY A 134 -9.78 -12.85 -6.18
N ARG A 135 -8.80 -13.29 -6.98
CA ARG A 135 -8.09 -12.46 -7.95
C ARG A 135 -9.05 -11.83 -8.97
N MET A 136 -9.89 -12.63 -9.63
CA MET A 136 -10.85 -12.13 -10.61
C MET A 136 -11.87 -11.17 -9.99
N ASN A 137 -12.39 -11.48 -8.80
CA ASN A 137 -13.32 -10.60 -8.08
C ASN A 137 -12.69 -9.23 -7.80
N GLY A 138 -11.43 -9.20 -7.36
CA GLY A 138 -10.72 -7.95 -7.11
C GLY A 138 -10.40 -7.18 -8.40
N GLN A 139 -9.99 -7.86 -9.47
CA GLN A 139 -9.83 -7.26 -10.80
C GLN A 139 -11.12 -6.60 -11.31
N LEU A 140 -12.28 -7.26 -11.17
CA LEU A 140 -13.57 -6.71 -11.60
C LEU A 140 -14.01 -5.52 -10.72
N LEU A 141 -13.79 -5.57 -9.40
CA LEU A 141 -14.05 -4.44 -8.51
C LEU A 141 -13.17 -3.24 -8.88
N ALA A 142 -11.89 -3.46 -9.14
CA ALA A 142 -10.94 -2.42 -9.51
C ALA A 142 -11.32 -1.78 -10.85
N GLN A 143 -11.60 -2.61 -11.87
CA GLN A 143 -12.03 -2.14 -13.17
C GLN A 143 -13.31 -1.29 -13.08
N GLU A 144 -14.28 -1.72 -12.27
CA GLU A 144 -15.55 -1.01 -12.19
C GLU A 144 -15.44 0.31 -11.42
N PHE A 145 -14.80 0.30 -10.24
CA PHE A 145 -14.85 1.44 -9.32
C PHE A 145 -13.56 2.25 -9.27
N VAL A 146 -12.40 1.60 -9.23
CA VAL A 146 -11.10 2.28 -9.15
C VAL A 146 -10.79 2.98 -10.46
N VAL A 147 -10.80 2.25 -11.57
CA VAL A 147 -10.50 2.80 -12.91
C VAL A 147 -11.48 3.91 -13.27
N THR A 148 -12.77 3.72 -13.00
CA THR A 148 -13.80 4.72 -13.28
C THR A 148 -13.62 6.01 -12.47
N ASP A 149 -13.20 5.92 -11.21
CA ASP A 149 -12.99 7.10 -10.36
C ASP A 149 -11.68 7.83 -10.69
N ILE A 150 -10.60 7.09 -10.92
CA ILE A 150 -9.31 7.66 -11.35
C ILE A 150 -9.46 8.41 -12.68
N LYS A 151 -10.19 7.87 -13.66
CA LYS A 151 -10.45 8.53 -14.95
C LYS A 151 -11.19 9.86 -14.86
N LYS A 152 -11.90 10.13 -13.76
CA LYS A 152 -12.61 11.39 -13.52
C LYS A 152 -11.74 12.43 -12.82
N THR A 153 -10.51 12.05 -12.47
CA THR A 153 -9.58 12.87 -11.69
C THR A 153 -8.30 13.10 -12.50
N ASP A 154 -7.62 14.20 -12.23
CA ASP A 154 -6.37 14.64 -12.86
C ASP A 154 -5.12 13.99 -12.24
N PHE A 155 -5.13 12.67 -12.06
CA PHE A 155 -3.95 11.95 -11.54
C PHE A 155 -2.78 12.02 -12.54
N LYS A 156 -1.59 12.31 -12.02
CA LYS A 156 -0.32 12.30 -12.78
C LYS A 156 0.30 10.91 -12.89
N LEU A 157 -0.06 10.03 -11.96
CA LEU A 157 0.42 8.66 -11.89
C LEU A 157 -0.58 7.79 -11.12
N ALA A 158 -0.82 6.59 -11.64
CA ALA A 158 -1.45 5.50 -10.91
C ALA A 158 -0.45 4.34 -10.74
N ILE A 159 -0.39 3.77 -9.54
CA ILE A 159 0.53 2.68 -9.19
C ILE A 159 -0.31 1.53 -8.65
N ASP A 160 -0.31 0.43 -9.39
CA ASP A 160 -1.00 -0.80 -9.00
C ASP A 160 -0.01 -1.73 -8.29
N ILE A 161 -0.28 -2.01 -7.02
CA ILE A 161 0.64 -2.71 -6.12
C ILE A 161 0.28 -4.19 -6.09
N HIS A 162 1.26 -5.04 -6.37
CA HIS A 162 1.12 -6.48 -6.45
C HIS A 162 2.25 -7.20 -5.71
N SER A 163 2.06 -8.50 -5.52
CA SER A 163 3.14 -9.41 -5.15
C SER A 163 3.04 -10.74 -5.90
N HIS A 164 4.18 -11.34 -6.22
CA HIS A 164 4.23 -12.62 -6.93
C HIS A 164 4.77 -13.76 -6.04
N GLN A 165 4.37 -14.99 -6.38
CA GLN A 165 4.75 -16.23 -5.67
C GLN A 165 6.05 -16.86 -6.21
N GLY A 166 6.94 -16.07 -6.82
CA GLY A 166 8.18 -16.57 -7.43
C GLY A 166 8.02 -17.12 -8.85
N ALA A 167 6.95 -16.72 -9.56
CA ALA A 167 6.73 -17.08 -10.97
C ALA A 167 7.61 -16.31 -11.98
N TYR A 168 8.37 -15.32 -11.50
CA TYR A 168 9.19 -14.43 -12.30
C TYR A 168 10.66 -14.56 -11.92
N GLU A 169 11.54 -14.19 -12.85
CA GLU A 169 12.99 -14.17 -12.63
C GLU A 169 13.40 -13.11 -11.59
N GLU A 170 12.69 -11.99 -11.57
CA GLU A 170 12.95 -10.86 -10.70
C GLU A 170 12.00 -10.86 -9.51
N GLU A 171 12.53 -10.63 -8.31
CA GLU A 171 11.74 -10.61 -7.06
C GLU A 171 11.06 -9.25 -6.80
N ARG A 172 11.62 -8.17 -7.34
CA ARG A 172 11.18 -6.79 -7.06
C ARG A 172 11.34 -5.95 -8.29
N PHE A 173 10.23 -5.58 -8.90
CA PHE A 173 10.27 -4.89 -10.17
C PHE A 173 9.10 -3.95 -10.38
N ILE A 174 9.32 -2.99 -11.27
CA ILE A 174 8.31 -2.07 -11.77
C ILE A 174 8.22 -2.19 -13.28
N PHE A 175 7.01 -2.07 -13.83
CA PHE A 175 6.84 -2.00 -15.27
C PHE A 175 5.61 -1.20 -15.68
N ALA A 176 5.61 -0.78 -16.95
CA ALA A 176 4.44 -0.24 -17.62
C ALA A 176 3.94 -1.29 -18.61
N PRO A 177 2.66 -1.71 -18.55
CA PRO A 177 2.11 -2.68 -19.49
C PRO A 177 1.97 -2.17 -20.93
N VAL A 178 1.91 -0.85 -21.11
CA VAL A 178 1.90 -0.19 -22.41
C VAL A 178 3.30 0.38 -22.68
N GLU A 179 3.98 -0.17 -23.68
CA GLU A 179 5.34 0.22 -24.05
C GLU A 179 5.38 1.58 -24.78
N GLY A 180 6.51 2.28 -24.68
CA GLY A 180 6.82 3.52 -25.41
C GLY A 180 6.14 4.78 -24.89
N GLY A 181 5.35 4.67 -23.81
CA GLY A 181 4.55 5.76 -23.25
C GLY A 181 5.16 6.48 -22.05
N ALA A 182 4.41 7.45 -21.52
CA ALA A 182 4.80 8.20 -20.32
C ALA A 182 4.96 7.30 -19.08
N ALA A 183 4.12 6.26 -18.94
CA ALA A 183 4.21 5.30 -17.85
C ALA A 183 5.55 4.53 -17.85
N GLU A 184 6.03 4.11 -19.02
CA GLU A 184 7.32 3.42 -19.12
C GLU A 184 8.47 4.34 -18.70
N LYS A 185 8.46 5.59 -19.19
CA LYS A 185 9.47 6.57 -18.78
C LYS A 185 9.47 6.77 -17.26
N ILE A 186 8.29 6.94 -16.66
CA ILE A 186 8.13 7.08 -15.21
C ILE A 186 8.66 5.84 -14.48
N ALA A 187 8.29 4.62 -14.91
CA ALA A 187 8.78 3.38 -14.31
C ALA A 187 10.32 3.28 -14.34
N ARG A 188 10.94 3.68 -15.45
CA ARG A 188 12.40 3.74 -15.59
C ARG A 188 13.03 4.84 -14.73
N ASP A 189 12.39 5.99 -14.58
CA ASP A 189 12.86 7.06 -13.70
C ASP A 189 12.82 6.63 -12.22
N ILE A 190 11.76 5.90 -11.81
CA ILE A 190 11.63 5.34 -10.47
C ILE A 190 12.75 4.32 -10.21
N LYS A 191 12.92 3.32 -11.09
CA LYS A 191 13.96 2.30 -10.88
C LYS A 191 15.35 2.91 -10.81
N ASN A 192 15.62 3.99 -11.56
CA ASN A 192 16.92 4.67 -11.51
C ASN A 192 17.22 5.33 -10.15
N LYS A 193 16.18 5.59 -9.34
CA LYS A 193 16.30 6.11 -7.97
C LYS A 193 16.33 5.02 -6.90
N ILE A 194 15.99 3.78 -7.26
CA ILE A 194 15.83 2.66 -6.32
C ILE A 194 16.78 1.51 -6.71
N PRO A 195 17.97 1.40 -6.10
CA PRO A 195 19.00 0.43 -6.53
C PRO A 195 18.59 -1.05 -6.42
N TRP A 196 17.68 -1.39 -5.50
CA TRP A 196 17.22 -2.77 -5.27
C TRP A 196 16.09 -3.20 -6.22
N MET A 197 15.56 -2.29 -7.04
CA MET A 197 14.45 -2.54 -7.94
C MET A 197 14.91 -2.52 -9.39
N VAL A 198 14.33 -3.40 -10.20
CA VAL A 198 14.58 -3.44 -11.65
C VAL A 198 13.35 -3.00 -12.44
N TYR A 199 13.57 -2.56 -13.68
CA TYR A 199 12.49 -2.52 -14.66
C TYR A 199 12.44 -3.89 -15.34
N TYR A 200 11.31 -4.59 -15.24
CA TYR A 200 11.14 -5.94 -15.79
C TYR A 200 9.73 -6.10 -16.34
N PHE A 201 9.62 -6.34 -17.65
CA PHE A 201 8.35 -6.64 -18.29
C PHE A 201 8.16 -8.17 -18.30
N PRO A 202 7.27 -8.74 -17.47
CA PRO A 202 7.02 -10.18 -17.47
C PRO A 202 6.46 -10.67 -18.81
N PHE A 203 6.56 -11.97 -19.10
CA PHE A 203 5.96 -12.55 -20.33
C PHE A 203 4.46 -12.81 -20.22
N SER A 204 3.95 -13.04 -19.02
CA SER A 204 2.53 -13.32 -18.76
C SER A 204 2.02 -12.43 -17.64
N GLN A 205 0.93 -11.71 -17.90
CA GLN A 205 0.21 -10.90 -16.91
C GLN A 205 -1.29 -11.00 -17.17
N THR A 206 -2.10 -10.92 -16.11
CA THR A 206 -3.57 -10.99 -16.24
C THR A 206 -4.28 -9.80 -15.61
N SER A 207 -3.68 -9.13 -14.62
CA SER A 207 -4.25 -7.92 -14.01
C SER A 207 -4.20 -6.67 -14.90
N PRO A 208 -3.20 -6.47 -15.80
CA PRO A 208 -3.10 -5.21 -16.53
C PRO A 208 -4.34 -4.86 -17.36
N GLU A 209 -4.99 -5.84 -17.96
CA GLU A 209 -6.19 -5.65 -18.80
C GLU A 209 -7.37 -5.03 -18.05
N TYR A 210 -7.42 -5.19 -16.73
CA TYR A 210 -8.53 -4.75 -15.89
C TYR A 210 -8.27 -3.37 -15.27
N VAL A 211 -7.02 -3.03 -15.00
CA VAL A 211 -6.66 -1.85 -14.20
C VAL A 211 -5.74 -0.90 -14.97
N THR A 212 -4.49 -1.30 -15.17
CA THR A 212 -3.44 -0.37 -15.62
C THR A 212 -3.50 -0.05 -17.11
N ILE A 213 -3.79 -1.01 -17.99
CA ILE A 213 -3.97 -0.73 -19.43
C ILE A 213 -5.17 0.22 -19.66
N PRO A 214 -6.36 0.00 -19.06
CA PRO A 214 -7.46 0.96 -19.17
C PRO A 214 -7.15 2.38 -18.67
N LEU A 215 -6.26 2.53 -17.68
CA LEU A 215 -5.84 3.83 -17.16
C LEU A 215 -4.85 4.52 -18.11
N ASP A 216 -3.84 3.79 -18.58
CA ASP A 216 -2.83 4.32 -19.51
C ASP A 216 -3.49 4.75 -20.84
N ASN A 217 -4.39 3.94 -21.39
CA ASN A 217 -5.19 4.27 -22.57
C ASN A 217 -6.10 5.50 -22.38
N ALA A 218 -6.41 5.89 -21.13
CA ALA A 218 -7.15 7.11 -20.81
C ALA A 218 -6.23 8.33 -20.59
N GLY A 219 -4.94 8.20 -20.87
CA GLY A 219 -3.94 9.26 -20.73
C GLY A 219 -3.42 9.45 -19.30
N ILE A 220 -3.68 8.49 -18.41
CA ILE A 220 -3.19 8.53 -17.02
C ILE A 220 -2.06 7.51 -16.92
N PRO A 221 -0.79 7.94 -16.83
CA PRO A 221 0.34 7.01 -16.73
C PRO A 221 0.12 6.02 -15.59
N ALA A 222 0.14 4.73 -15.92
CA ALA A 222 -0.14 3.66 -14.96
C ALA A 222 0.96 2.59 -14.98
N VAL A 223 1.51 2.29 -13.82
CA VAL A 223 2.60 1.33 -13.64
C VAL A 223 2.19 0.26 -12.64
N ILE A 224 2.82 -0.90 -12.72
CA ILE A 224 2.69 -1.99 -11.77
C ILE A 224 3.98 -2.09 -10.97
N TYR A 225 3.87 -2.14 -9.64
CA TYR A 225 4.97 -2.45 -8.74
C TYR A 225 4.72 -3.82 -8.10
N GLU A 226 5.66 -4.74 -8.32
CA GLU A 226 5.61 -6.14 -7.87
C GLU A 226 6.68 -6.39 -6.81
N THR A 227 6.28 -7.02 -5.71
CA THR A 227 7.18 -7.52 -4.66
C THR A 227 7.15 -9.03 -4.56
N TYR A 228 8.11 -9.62 -3.85
CA TYR A 228 8.12 -11.05 -3.61
C TYR A 228 7.26 -11.41 -2.38
N LEU A 229 6.24 -12.25 -2.57
CA LEU A 229 5.24 -12.55 -1.52
C LEU A 229 5.84 -13.15 -0.24
N TYR A 230 6.91 -13.94 -0.38
CA TYR A 230 7.48 -14.73 0.72
C TYR A 230 8.65 -14.04 1.44
N GLU A 231 8.96 -12.78 1.10
CA GLU A 231 9.96 -12.02 1.83
C GLU A 231 9.46 -11.62 3.23
N PRO A 232 10.36 -11.38 4.20
CA PRO A 232 9.96 -10.88 5.51
C PRO A 232 9.23 -9.53 5.41
N TYR A 233 8.13 -9.37 6.15
CA TYR A 233 7.35 -8.13 6.14
C TYR A 233 8.20 -6.88 6.44
N SER A 234 9.21 -6.98 7.31
CA SER A 234 10.12 -5.88 7.60
C SER A 234 10.89 -5.39 6.37
N LEU A 235 11.27 -6.30 5.46
CA LEU A 235 11.91 -5.95 4.20
C LEU A 235 10.89 -5.31 3.24
N THR A 236 9.70 -5.90 3.09
CA THR A 236 8.60 -5.30 2.31
C THR A 236 8.28 -3.89 2.78
N ARG A 237 8.23 -3.67 4.11
CA ARG A 237 7.97 -2.38 4.72
C ARG A 237 9.07 -1.37 4.43
N SER A 238 10.34 -1.76 4.62
CA SER A 238 11.50 -0.93 4.31
C SER A 238 11.53 -0.52 2.83
N HIS A 239 11.23 -1.45 1.92
CA HIS A 239 11.14 -1.15 0.50
C HIS A 239 9.95 -0.25 0.16
N ALA A 240 8.80 -0.42 0.82
CA ALA A 240 7.66 0.47 0.64
C ALA A 240 7.96 1.91 1.09
N ASP A 241 8.68 2.10 2.18
CA ASP A 241 9.13 3.44 2.62
C ASP A 241 10.06 4.11 1.61
N ASP A 242 11.07 3.38 1.14
CA ASP A 242 11.97 3.91 0.10
C ASP A 242 11.22 4.19 -1.20
N PHE A 243 10.35 3.28 -1.63
CA PHE A 243 9.53 3.43 -2.82
C PHE A 243 8.66 4.69 -2.77
N VAL A 244 7.86 4.88 -1.71
CA VAL A 244 7.01 6.07 -1.54
C VAL A 244 7.86 7.34 -1.49
N ASN A 245 9.01 7.33 -0.80
CA ASN A 245 9.91 8.47 -0.75
C ASN A 245 10.50 8.81 -2.14
N GLN A 246 10.90 7.82 -2.95
CA GLN A 246 11.42 8.11 -4.29
C GLN A 246 10.33 8.62 -5.24
N ILE A 247 9.09 8.13 -5.11
CA ILE A 247 7.93 8.65 -5.85
C ILE A 247 7.70 10.13 -5.49
N ASP A 248 7.78 10.49 -4.22
CA ASP A 248 7.60 11.88 -3.77
C ASP A 248 8.69 12.83 -4.30
N ASN A 249 9.87 12.28 -4.63
CA ASN A 249 10.98 13.01 -5.23
C ASN A 249 11.00 12.99 -6.77
N LEU A 250 9.93 12.51 -7.43
CA LEU A 250 9.74 12.66 -8.87
C LEU A 250 9.29 14.07 -9.24
N ILE A 251 9.66 14.48 -10.45
CA ILE A 251 9.22 15.71 -11.10
C ILE A 251 8.27 15.30 -12.24
N PHE A 252 7.05 15.86 -12.23
CA PHE A 252 5.97 15.57 -13.18
C PHE A 252 5.66 16.77 -14.06
#